data_AF-A0A6I3UAM4-F1
#
_entry.id   AF-A0A6I3UAM4-F1
#
_cell.length_a   1.000
_cell.length_b   1.000
_cell.length_c   1.000
_cell.angle_alpha   90.00
_cell.angle_beta   90.00
_cell.angle_gamma   90.00
#
_symmetry.space_group_name_H-M   'P 1'
#
loop_
_entity.id
_entity.type
_entity.pdbx_description
1 polymer ?
#
loop_
_entity_poly.entity_id
_entity_poly.type
_entity_poly.pdbx_seq_one_letter_code
_entity_poly.pdbx_strand_id
1 'polypeptide(L)'
;IKLGNLHQRWSRKQFGKFVLGGNILHDSKRDEINYFFHPGDFKPPLTVYFAGYRPAEGFEGYFMMKTLGCPFILFSDPRLEGGAFYLGTDELEGKVKDT
;
A
#
# COMPACT_ATOMS: atom_id res chain seq x y z
N ILE A 1 7.49 27.19 6.88
CA ILE A 1 7.83 25.81 6.45
C ILE A 1 6.93 24.86 7.24
N LYS A 2 6.37 23.83 6.61
CA LYS A 2 5.61 22.76 7.29
C LYS A 2 6.39 21.46 7.14
N LEU A 3 6.64 20.77 8.24
CA LEU A 3 7.35 19.48 8.27
C LEU A 3 6.37 18.38 8.67
N GLY A 4 6.35 17.31 7.89
CA GLY A 4 5.63 16.07 8.20
C GLY A 4 6.58 14.97 8.69
N ASN A 5 6.12 13.73 8.68
CA ASN A 5 6.92 12.58 9.07
C ASN A 5 8.08 12.35 8.09
N LEU A 6 9.24 12.01 8.63
CA LEU A 6 10.41 11.59 7.84
C LEU A 6 10.44 10.07 7.76
N HIS A 7 10.09 9.53 6.60
CA HIS A 7 10.07 8.09 6.36
C HIS A 7 11.45 7.59 5.92
N GLN A 8 12.02 6.63 6.65
CA GLN A 8 13.27 5.94 6.28
C GLN A 8 12.97 4.50 5.88
N ARG A 9 13.21 4.16 4.61
CA ARG A 9 12.83 2.86 4.03
C ARG A 9 14.02 2.17 3.38
N TRP A 10 14.00 0.84 3.40
CA TRP A 10 14.96 0.04 2.68
C TRP A 10 14.59 0.02 1.20
N SER A 11 15.46 0.58 0.37
CA SER A 11 15.19 0.72 -1.06
C SER A 11 15.50 -0.58 -1.81
N ARG A 12 14.61 -0.94 -2.74
CA ARG A 12 14.88 -1.91 -3.81
C ARG A 12 15.12 -1.20 -5.14
N LYS A 13 15.54 0.06 -5.11
CA LYS A 13 15.70 0.94 -6.28
C LYS A 13 14.42 0.98 -7.13
N GLN A 14 14.51 0.70 -8.43
CA GLN A 14 13.38 0.63 -9.34
C GLN A 14 12.56 -0.66 -9.25
N PHE A 15 13.00 -1.66 -8.48
CA PHE A 15 12.37 -2.99 -8.48
C PHE A 15 11.14 -3.09 -7.56
N GLY A 16 10.80 -2.02 -6.83
CA GLY A 16 9.60 -1.96 -6.01
C GLY A 16 9.80 -1.24 -4.68
N LYS A 17 8.69 -1.06 -3.95
CA LYS A 17 8.60 -0.40 -2.66
C LYS A 17 8.18 -1.43 -1.60
N PHE A 18 8.97 -1.56 -0.53
CA PHE A 18 8.87 -2.60 0.51
C PHE A 18 9.11 -4.03 0.00
N VAL A 19 8.28 -4.49 -0.93
CA VAL A 19 8.38 -5.77 -1.64
C VAL A 19 8.74 -5.55 -3.11
N LEU A 20 9.16 -6.63 -3.78
CA LEU A 20 9.39 -6.60 -5.23
C LEU A 20 8.06 -6.32 -5.95
N GLY A 21 8.00 -5.30 -6.80
CA GLY A 21 6.78 -4.89 -7.50
C GLY A 21 5.79 -4.06 -6.68
N GLY A 22 6.11 -3.69 -5.42
CA GLY A 22 5.28 -2.77 -4.64
C GLY A 22 5.38 -1.33 -5.16
N ASN A 23 4.31 -0.56 -5.01
CA ASN A 23 4.15 0.79 -5.54
C ASN A 23 3.63 1.76 -4.48
N ILE A 24 3.75 3.06 -4.76
CA ILE A 24 3.29 4.15 -3.88
C ILE A 24 2.42 5.09 -4.71
N LEU A 25 1.20 5.31 -4.24
CA LEU A 25 0.36 6.44 -4.62
C LEU A 25 0.69 7.60 -3.69
N HIS A 26 0.68 8.82 -4.21
CA HIS A 26 0.75 10.01 -3.37
C HIS A 26 -0.18 11.09 -3.91
N ASP A 27 -0.66 11.98 -3.04
CA ASP A 27 -1.38 13.18 -3.47
C ASP A 27 -0.45 14.40 -3.61
N SER A 28 -1.02 15.53 -3.97
CA SER A 28 -0.33 16.83 -4.04
C SER A 28 0.28 17.31 -2.71
N LYS A 29 -0.17 16.77 -1.56
CA LYS A 29 0.40 17.02 -0.23
C LYS A 29 1.49 16.01 0.15
N ARG A 30 1.74 15.01 -0.70
CA ARG A 30 2.67 13.89 -0.49
C ARG A 30 2.22 12.93 0.62
N ASP A 31 0.91 12.89 0.90
CA ASP A 31 0.33 11.79 1.66
C ASP A 31 0.39 10.53 0.81
N GLU A 32 0.92 9.45 1.37
CA GLU A 32 1.20 8.22 0.62
C GLU A 32 0.22 7.11 0.96
N ILE A 33 -0.13 6.28 -0.03
CA ILE A 33 -0.72 4.95 0.17
C ILE A 33 0.10 3.96 -0.66
N ASN A 34 0.53 2.88 -0.02
CA ASN A 34 1.30 1.83 -0.67
C ASN A 34 0.35 0.77 -1.20
N TYR A 35 0.65 0.20 -2.37
CA TYR A 35 -0.09 -0.94 -2.90
C TYR A 35 0.81 -1.98 -3.54
N PHE A 36 0.36 -3.23 -3.54
CA PHE A 36 1.06 -4.35 -4.16
C PHE A 36 0.06 -5.32 -4.78
N PHE A 37 0.26 -5.63 -6.06
CA PHE A 37 -0.54 -6.61 -6.80
C PHE A 37 0.23 -7.92 -6.95
N HIS A 38 -0.45 -9.03 -6.64
CA HIS A 38 0.03 -10.37 -6.92
C HIS A 38 -0.93 -11.07 -7.88
N PRO A 39 -0.47 -11.55 -9.05
CA PRO A 39 -1.34 -12.11 -10.06
C PRO A 39 -1.98 -13.45 -9.68
N GLY A 40 -1.39 -14.19 -8.73
CA GLY A 40 -1.92 -15.49 -8.31
C GLY A 40 -1.97 -16.46 -9.49
N ASP A 41 -3.11 -17.14 -9.65
CA ASP A 41 -3.40 -18.04 -10.77
C ASP A 41 -4.14 -17.36 -11.95
N PHE A 42 -4.31 -16.04 -11.90
CA PHE A 42 -5.11 -15.24 -12.85
C PHE A 42 -6.59 -15.65 -12.95
N LYS A 43 -7.14 -16.38 -11.97
CA LYS A 43 -8.56 -16.74 -11.94
C LYS A 43 -9.32 -15.88 -10.93
N PRO A 44 -10.57 -15.48 -11.22
CA PRO A 44 -11.40 -14.77 -10.25
C PRO A 44 -11.58 -15.55 -8.93
N PRO A 45 -11.83 -14.86 -7.80
CA PRO A 45 -11.98 -13.40 -7.66
C PRO A 45 -10.63 -12.67 -7.45
N LEU A 46 -10.60 -11.37 -7.75
CA LEU A 46 -9.57 -10.48 -7.23
C LEU A 46 -9.89 -10.16 -5.77
N THR A 47 -8.98 -10.49 -4.86
CA THR A 47 -9.16 -10.23 -3.43
C THR A 47 -8.36 -9.00 -2.99
N VAL A 48 -8.97 -8.11 -2.21
CA VAL A 48 -8.33 -6.86 -1.78
C VAL A 48 -8.22 -6.86 -0.26
N TYR A 49 -7.03 -6.57 0.26
CA TYR A 49 -6.76 -6.51 1.69
C TYR A 49 -6.13 -5.17 2.06
N PHE A 50 -6.78 -4.46 2.99
CA PHE A 50 -6.28 -3.23 3.58
C PHE A 50 -5.56 -3.59 4.88
N ALA A 51 -4.27 -3.26 4.97
CA ALA A 51 -3.50 -3.42 6.20
C ALA A 51 -4.13 -2.61 7.34
N GLY A 52 -4.08 -3.17 8.55
CA GLY A 52 -4.49 -2.49 9.76
C GLY A 52 -3.46 -1.46 10.24
N TYR A 53 -3.64 -1.02 11.48
CA TYR A 53 -2.71 -0.11 12.14
C TYR A 53 -1.35 -0.76 12.38
N ARG A 54 -0.26 -0.12 11.95
CA ARG A 54 1.10 -0.61 12.16
C ARG A 54 2.17 0.50 12.11
N PRO A 55 2.98 0.67 13.17
CA PRO A 55 4.08 1.64 13.12
C PRO A 55 5.23 1.28 12.18
N ALA A 56 5.51 -0.02 12.03
CA ALA A 56 6.50 -0.49 11.09
C ALA A 56 5.91 -0.53 9.69
N GLU A 57 6.35 0.33 8.78
CA GLU A 57 5.81 0.42 7.42
C GLU A 57 5.97 -0.87 6.59
N GLY A 58 5.02 -1.12 5.70
CA GLY A 58 5.03 -2.24 4.76
C GLY A 58 3.68 -2.93 4.64
N PHE A 59 3.63 -4.00 3.84
CA PHE A 59 2.40 -4.74 3.61
C PHE A 59 2.10 -5.75 4.71
N GLU A 60 0.84 -5.83 5.12
CA GLU A 60 0.31 -6.85 6.02
C GLU A 60 -0.45 -7.92 5.21
N GLY A 61 -0.60 -9.12 5.78
CA GLY A 61 -1.47 -10.14 5.20
C GLY A 61 -0.92 -10.87 3.98
N TYR A 62 0.32 -10.59 3.52
CA TYR A 62 0.86 -11.18 2.28
C TYR A 62 0.76 -12.72 2.25
N PHE A 63 1.22 -13.42 3.29
CA PHE A 63 1.15 -14.89 3.31
C PHE A 63 -0.29 -15.40 3.42
N MET A 64 -1.14 -14.73 4.20
CA MET A 64 -2.55 -15.05 4.32
C MET A 64 -3.24 -14.96 2.94
N MET A 65 -3.11 -13.82 2.27
CA MET A 65 -3.70 -13.62 0.93
C MET A 65 -3.13 -14.61 -0.08
N LYS A 66 -1.83 -14.91 -0.02
CA LYS A 66 -1.19 -15.91 -0.88
C LYS A 66 -1.78 -17.31 -0.72
N THR A 67 -2.21 -17.71 0.48
CA THR A 67 -2.84 -19.03 0.70
C THR A 67 -4.20 -19.19 0.04
N LEU A 68 -4.87 -18.09 -0.35
CA LEU A 68 -6.16 -18.14 -1.06
C LEU A 68 -6.02 -18.63 -2.52
N GLY A 69 -4.80 -18.61 -3.08
CA GLY A 69 -4.53 -19.10 -4.43
C GLY A 69 -5.03 -18.22 -5.58
N CYS A 70 -5.78 -17.16 -5.29
CA CYS A 70 -6.31 -16.22 -6.28
C CYS A 70 -5.46 -14.94 -6.40
N PRO A 71 -5.69 -14.09 -7.42
CA PRO A 71 -5.09 -12.77 -7.53
C PRO A 71 -5.47 -11.89 -6.33
N PHE A 72 -4.54 -11.05 -5.85
CA PHE A 72 -4.82 -10.14 -4.75
C PHE A 72 -4.09 -8.81 -4.81
N ILE A 73 -4.67 -7.79 -4.17
CA ILE A 73 -4.05 -6.48 -3.92
C ILE A 73 -3.92 -6.27 -2.41
N LEU A 74 -2.75 -5.81 -1.97
CA LEU A 74 -2.52 -5.33 -0.61
C LEU A 74 -2.42 -3.81 -0.63
N PHE A 75 -3.15 -3.13 0.24
CA PHE A 75 -2.98 -1.71 0.53
C PHE A 75 -2.34 -1.52 1.91
N SER A 76 -1.53 -0.48 2.06
CA SER A 76 -0.92 -0.09 3.33
C SER A 76 -0.83 1.43 3.43
N ASP A 77 -1.25 1.97 4.57
CA ASP A 77 -1.19 3.40 4.87
C ASP A 77 -0.02 3.70 5.83
N PRO A 78 1.08 4.30 5.36
CA PRO A 78 2.24 4.63 6.20
C PRO A 78 2.09 5.97 6.94
N ARG A 79 0.98 6.70 6.80
CA ARG A 79 0.82 8.05 7.36
C ARG A 79 0.65 8.01 8.88
N LEU A 80 0.92 9.14 9.53
CA LEU A 80 0.83 9.31 10.99
C LEU A 80 1.69 8.26 11.73
N GLU A 81 1.25 7.77 12.89
CA GLU A 81 2.00 6.77 13.67
C GLU A 81 1.95 5.38 13.02
N GLY A 82 0.87 5.04 12.32
CA GLY A 82 0.72 3.70 11.74
C GLY A 82 -0.52 3.53 10.85
N GLY A 83 -0.99 4.61 10.24
CA GLY A 83 -2.14 4.65 9.34
C GLY A 83 -3.10 5.81 9.66
N ALA A 84 -3.74 6.34 8.62
CA ALA A 84 -4.79 7.36 8.68
C ALA A 84 -6.09 6.87 8.01
N PHE A 85 -6.39 5.59 8.20
CA PHE A 85 -7.63 4.94 7.78
C PHE A 85 -7.92 5.03 6.27
N TYR A 86 -6.91 5.23 5.42
CA TYR A 86 -7.06 5.42 3.97
C TYR A 86 -7.93 6.63 3.58
N LEU A 87 -8.24 7.50 4.55
CA LEU A 87 -8.98 8.74 4.33
C LEU A 87 -8.00 9.90 4.11
N GLY A 88 -8.38 10.85 3.28
CA GLY A 88 -7.49 11.96 2.97
C GLY A 88 -8.10 12.98 2.04
N THR A 89 -7.31 13.40 1.05
CA THR A 89 -7.80 14.24 -0.03
C THR A 89 -8.60 13.40 -1.04
N ASP A 90 -9.54 14.02 -1.74
CA ASP A 90 -10.27 13.37 -2.84
C ASP A 90 -9.30 12.84 -3.93
N GLU A 91 -8.16 13.50 -4.11
CA GLU A 91 -7.09 13.05 -5.01
C GLU A 91 -6.49 11.70 -4.56
N LEU A 92 -6.17 11.56 -3.26
CA LEU A 92 -5.61 10.33 -2.73
C LEU A 92 -6.63 9.18 -2.80
N GLU A 93 -7.84 9.45 -2.34
CA GLU A 93 -8.92 8.46 -2.34
C GLU A 93 -9.34 8.06 -3.76
N GLY A 94 -9.32 9.01 -4.71
CA GLY A 94 -9.51 8.75 -6.13
C GLY A 94 -8.46 7.81 -6.70
N LYS A 95 -7.18 8.06 -6.41
CA LYS A 95 -6.08 7.18 -6.87
C LYS A 95 -6.19 5.75 -6.36
N VAL A 96 -6.68 5.55 -5.13
CA VAL A 96 -6.94 4.21 -4.58
C VAL A 96 -8.06 3.50 -5.35
N LYS A 97 -9.10 4.23 -5.78
CA LYS A 97 -10.21 3.66 -6.57
C LYS A 97 -9.81 3.34 -8.02
N ASP A 98 -8.89 4.11 -8.59
CA ASP A 98 -8.41 3.94 -9.97
C ASP A 98 -7.35 2.83 -10.11
N THR A 99 -6.85 2.28 -8.98
CA THR A 99 -5.87 1.19 -8.93
C THR A 99 -6.55 -0.18 -9.06
#